data_AF-A0A6A6EEX0-F1
#
_entry.id   AF-A0A6A6EEX0-F1
#
_cell.length_a   1.000
_cell.length_b   1.000
_cell.length_c   1.000
_cell.angle_alpha   90.00
_cell.angle_beta   90.00
_cell.angle_gamma   90.00
#
_symmetry.space_group_name_H-M   'P 1'
#
loop_
_entity.id
_entity.type
_entity.pdbx_description
1 polymer ?
#
loop_
_entity_poly.entity_id
_entity_poly.type
_entity_poly.pdbx_seq_one_letter_code
_entity_poly.pdbx_strand_id
1 'polypeptide(L)' 'MCHYELIHFIACGHEDRRLIKHCHFARNDPNHQCFGAWSFKREWTQNEGECDRCTNQ' A
#
# COMPACT_ATOMS: atom_id res chain seq x y z
N MET A 1 -9.98 -3.72 -10.87
CA MET A 1 -9.53 -3.93 -9.49
C MET A 1 -8.39 -2.97 -9.16
N CYS A 2 -8.31 -2.55 -7.90
CA CYS A 2 -7.14 -1.82 -7.41
C CYS A 2 -6.01 -2.82 -7.15
N HIS A 3 -4.77 -2.38 -7.37
CA HIS A 3 -3.60 -3.18 -7.08
C HIS A 3 -2.76 -2.50 -6.04
N TYR A 4 -2.32 -3.30 -5.09
CA TYR A 4 -1.46 -2.86 -4.02
C TYR A 4 -0.14 -3.63 -4.04
N GLU A 5 0.86 -3.01 -3.44
CA GLU A 5 2.04 -3.71 -2.96
C GLU A 5 1.97 -3.81 -1.43
N LEU A 6 2.46 -4.94 -0.91
CA LEU A 6 2.64 -5.17 0.52
C LEU A 6 4.11 -4.95 0.86
N ILE A 7 4.36 -4.10 1.85
CA ILE A 7 5.70 -3.74 2.30
C ILE A 7 5.83 -4.23 3.75
N HIS A 8 6.79 -5.12 3.99
CA HIS A 8 7.11 -5.60 5.32
C HIS A 8 8.33 -4.84 5.85
N PHE A 9 8.14 -4.00 6.85
CA PHE A 9 9.21 -3.22 7.48
C PHE A 9 9.85 -4.04 8.57
N ILE A 10 11.05 -4.55 8.31
CA ILE A 10 11.76 -5.41 9.27
C ILE A 10 12.22 -4.61 10.48
N ALA A 11 12.56 -3.33 10.31
CA ALA A 11 13.06 -2.46 11.38
C ALA A 11 12.05 -2.26 12.53
N CYS A 12 10.75 -2.20 12.22
CA CYS A 12 9.69 -1.99 13.22
C CYS A 12 8.68 -3.15 13.29
N GLY A 13 8.83 -4.19 12.46
CA GLY A 13 7.92 -5.33 12.40
C GLY A 13 6.52 -5.03 11.87
N HIS A 14 6.33 -3.88 11.21
CA HIS A 14 5.03 -3.46 10.69
C HIS A 14 4.87 -3.78 9.21
N GLU A 15 3.62 -3.85 8.77
CA GLU A 15 3.25 -4.06 7.37
C GLU A 15 2.49 -2.83 6.87
N ASP A 16 2.84 -2.35 5.68
CA ASP A 16 2.08 -1.29 5.02
C ASP A 16 1.65 -1.71 3.62
N ARG A 17 0.54 -1.12 3.18
CA ARG A 17 -0.05 -1.41 1.88
C ARG A 17 -0.10 -0.15 1.04
N ARG A 18 0.72 -0.12 0.00
CA ARG A 18 0.79 1.01 -0.93
C ARG A 18 0.02 0.72 -2.21
N LEU A 19 -0.80 1.68 -2.63
CA LEU A 19 -1.57 1.57 -3.88
C LEU A 19 -0.65 1.83 -5.07
N ILE A 20 -0.55 0.85 -5.97
CA ILE A 20 0.29 0.94 -7.18
C ILE A 20 -0.53 1.20 -8.44
N LYS A 21 -1.81 0.81 -8.45
CA LYS A 21 -2.71 1.05 -9.58
C LYS A 21 -4.15 1.13 -9.13
N HIS A 22 -4.78 2.25 -9.43
CA HIS A 22 -6.21 2.44 -9.22
C HIS A 22 -7.04 1.55 -10.16
N CYS A 23 -8.24 1.19 -9.75
CA CYS A 23 -9.17 0.47 -10.63
C CYS A 23 -9.64 1.37 -11.80
N HIS A 24 -10.18 0.75 -12.86
CA HIS A 24 -10.64 1.49 -14.04
C HIS A 24 -11.70 2.56 -13.75
N PHE A 25 -12.51 2.38 -12.71
CA PHE A 25 -13.56 3.32 -12.31
C PHE A 25 -13.02 4.59 -11.62
N ALA A 26 -11.77 4.55 -11.14
CA ALA A 26 -11.16 5.63 -10.37
C ALA A 26 -10.44 6.70 -11.21
N ARG A 27 -10.54 6.64 -12.55
CA ARG A 27 -9.66 7.40 -13.47
C ARG A 27 -9.67 8.91 -13.22
N ASN A 28 -10.73 9.48 -12.63
CA ASN A 28 -10.85 10.91 -12.32
C ASN A 28 -11.33 11.20 -10.88
N ASP A 29 -11.33 10.20 -9.97
CA ASP A 29 -11.80 10.41 -8.59
C ASP A 29 -10.60 10.44 -7.63
N PRO A 30 -10.17 11.62 -7.15
CA PRO A 30 -9.05 11.72 -6.21
C PRO A 30 -9.38 11.13 -4.84
N ASN A 31 -10.67 10.96 -4.51
CA ASN A 31 -11.12 10.37 -3.26
C ASN A 31 -11.51 8.90 -3.41
N HIS A 32 -11.00 8.21 -4.43
CA HIS A 32 -11.39 6.85 -4.72
C HIS A 32 -10.99 5.89 -3.60
N GLN A 33 -11.97 5.56 -2.78
CA GLN A 33 -11.87 4.51 -1.78
C GLN A 33 -12.20 3.18 -2.47
N CYS A 34 -11.18 2.33 -2.63
CA CYS A 34 -11.34 1.02 -3.26
C CYS A 34 -12.20 0.08 -2.36
N PHE A 35 -13.53 0.25 -2.36
CA PHE A 35 -14.47 -0.61 -1.63
C PHE A 35 -14.75 -1.96 -2.31
N GLY A 36 -14.27 -2.15 -3.54
CA GLY A 36 -14.46 -3.36 -4.34
C GLY A 36 -13.25 -4.30 -4.36
N ALA A 37 -13.16 -5.13 -5.40
CA ALA A 37 -12.08 -6.11 -5.53
C ALA A 37 -10.70 -5.45 -5.67
N TRP A 38 -9.77 -5.88 -4.81
CA TRP A 38 -8.36 -5.52 -4.84
C TRP A 38 -7.46 -6.76 -4.75
N SER A 39 -6.21 -6.63 -5.17
CA SER A 39 -5.20 -7.68 -5.07
C SER A 39 -3.81 -7.12 -4.77
N PHE A 40 -3.01 -7.90 -4.06
CA PHE A 40 -1.57 -7.68 -3.98
C PHE A 40 -0.90 -8.15 -5.27
N LYS A 41 -0.06 -7.31 -5.86
CA LYS A 41 0.70 -7.66 -7.07
C LYS A 41 2.16 -7.96 -6.80
N ARG A 42 2.68 -7.43 -5.70
CA ARG A 42 4.03 -7.67 -5.25
C ARG A 42 4.11 -7.48 -3.75
N GLU A 43 5.05 -8.20 -3.17
CA GLU A 43 5.32 -8.25 -1.74
C GLU A 43 6.83 -8.14 -1.60
N TRP A 44 7.31 -7.21 -0.77
CA TRP A 44 8.74 -7.03 -0.57
C TRP A 44 9.04 -6.52 0.84
N THR A 45 10.25 -6.77 1.28
CA THR A 45 10.75 -6.40 2.60
C THR A 45 11.60 -5.15 2.53
N GLN A 46 11.25 -4.16 3.36
CA GLN A 46 12.06 -2.99 3.61
C GLN A 46 12.95 -3.25 4.82
N ASN A 47 14.24 -3.43 4.55
CA ASN A 47 15.26 -3.65 5.59
C ASN A 47 15.74 -2.32 6.19
N GLU A 48 15.79 -1.27 5.38
CA GLU A 48 16.27 0.06 5.77
C GLU A 48 15.09 1.03 5.88
N GLY A 49 14.85 1.51 7.10
CA GLY A 49 13.79 2.45 7.42
C GLY A 49 12.61 1.81 8.14
N GLU A 50 11.96 2.60 8.98
CA GLU A 50 10.73 2.24 9.68
C GLU A 50 9.51 2.70 8.86
N CYS A 51 8.33 2.16 9.17
CA CYS A 51 7.12 2.56 8.48
C CYS A 51 6.73 4.01 8.83
N ASP A 52 5.90 4.62 7.98
CA ASP A 52 5.45 6.01 8.15
C ASP A 52 4.77 6.26 9.51
N ARG A 53 4.13 5.24 10.08
CA ARG A 53 3.53 5.31 11.42
C ARG A 53 4.55 5.41 12.54
N CYS A 54 5.72 4.80 12.36
CA CYS A 54 6.80 4.87 13.34
C CYS A 54 7.54 6.21 13.24
N THR A 55 7.69 6.75 12.03
CA THR A 55 8.44 7.99 11.78
C THR A 55 7.64 9.28 11.98
N ASN A 56 6.30 9.26 11.84
CA ASN A 56 5.42 10.43 12.06
C ASN A 56 4.78 10.50 13.47
N GLN A 57 5.50 10.09 14.53
CA GLN A 57 5.07 10.26 15.93
C GLN A 57 5.55 11.58 16.55
#